data_AF-A0A0N9I3R5-F1
#
_entry.id   AF-A0A0N9I3R5-F1
#
_cell.length_a   1.000
_cell.length_b   1.000
_cell.length_c   1.000
_cell.angle_alpha   90.00
_cell.angle_beta   90.00
_cell.angle_gamma   90.00
#
_symmetry.space_group_name_H-M   'P 1'
#
loop_
_entity.id
_entity.type
_entity.pdbx_description
1 polymer ?
#
loop_
_entity_poly.entity_id
_entity_poly.type
_entity_poly.pdbx_seq_one_letter_code
_entity_poly.pdbx_strand_id
1 'polypeptide(L)'
;MSATGDERDARKLNDLPAGYQPTQVVYCTWGRERGGPLLPLASFEWSPEGGVQFTVLDYERGRSARRFMTEGAMFERERRVAMPGEGPVFMRALLGHGNSSSYYWFLDKTPGAEADQ
;
A
#
# COMPACT_ATOMS: atom_id res chain seq x y z
N MET A 1 -5.54 -8.21 25.70
CA MET A 1 -4.96 -8.88 24.52
C MET A 1 -5.24 -7.99 23.33
N SER A 2 -4.30 -7.12 22.96
CA SER A 2 -4.38 -6.28 21.77
C SER A 2 -3.20 -6.68 20.91
N ALA A 3 -3.46 -7.53 19.91
CA ALA A 3 -2.48 -7.82 18.88
C ALA A 3 -2.37 -6.56 18.01
N THR A 4 -1.50 -5.65 18.40
CA THR A 4 -1.03 -4.57 17.53
C THR A 4 -0.18 -5.26 16.46
N GLY A 5 -0.84 -5.82 15.44
CA GLY A 5 -0.17 -6.37 14.27
C GLY A 5 0.79 -5.30 13.77
N ASP A 6 2.07 -5.65 13.73
CA ASP A 6 3.21 -4.82 13.34
C ASP A 6 2.84 -4.03 12.07
N GLU A 7 2.28 -2.83 12.25
CA GLU A 7 1.96 -1.91 11.15
C GLU A 7 3.32 -1.43 10.68
N ARG A 8 3.94 -2.20 9.78
CA ARG A 8 5.19 -1.82 9.17
C ARG A 8 4.93 -0.54 8.43
N ASP A 9 5.38 0.51 9.07
CA ASP A 9 5.25 1.84 8.57
C ASP A 9 6.23 1.96 7.41
N ALA A 10 5.75 1.54 6.23
CA ALA A 10 6.48 1.47 4.97
C ALA A 10 6.88 2.85 4.41
N ARG A 11 6.91 3.87 5.29
CA ARG A 11 7.45 5.23 5.12
C ARG A 11 8.80 5.28 4.40
N LYS A 12 9.55 4.18 4.33
CA LYS A 12 10.76 4.06 3.53
C LYS A 12 10.79 2.72 2.81
N LEU A 13 10.63 2.76 1.50
CA LEU A 13 10.98 1.64 0.61
C LEU A 13 12.41 1.10 0.87
N ASN A 14 13.31 1.95 1.40
CA ASN A 14 14.67 1.58 1.77
C ASN A 14 14.77 0.62 2.96
N ASP A 15 13.73 0.55 3.80
CA ASP A 15 13.71 -0.33 4.98
C ASP A 15 13.03 -1.69 4.69
N LEU A 16 12.48 -1.89 3.48
CA LEU A 16 11.92 -3.18 3.07
C LEU A 16 13.02 -4.17 2.68
N PRO A 17 12.92 -5.45 3.07
CA PRO A 17 13.87 -6.48 2.66
C PRO A 17 14.01 -6.57 1.15
N ALA A 18 15.22 -6.87 0.67
CA ALA A 18 15.43 -7.15 -0.75
C ALA A 18 14.55 -8.34 -1.19
N GLY A 19 13.75 -8.13 -2.24
CA GLY A 19 12.84 -9.17 -2.75
C GLY A 19 11.53 -9.34 -1.97
N TYR A 20 11.23 -8.48 -0.99
CA TYR A 20 9.94 -8.52 -0.29
C TYR A 20 8.75 -8.38 -1.26
N GLN A 21 7.74 -9.23 -1.10
CA GLN A 21 6.57 -9.30 -1.98
C GLN A 21 5.30 -8.94 -1.19
N PRO A 22 4.96 -7.65 -1.08
CA PRO A 22 3.75 -7.26 -0.38
C PRO A 22 2.51 -7.78 -1.12
N THR A 23 1.61 -8.41 -0.38
CA THR A 23 0.35 -8.95 -0.92
C THR A 23 -0.83 -8.04 -0.63
N GLN A 24 -0.71 -7.09 0.30
CA GLN A 24 -1.76 -6.13 0.58
C GLN A 24 -1.21 -4.74 0.90
N VAL A 25 -1.70 -3.74 0.19
CA VAL A 25 -1.37 -2.32 0.39
C VAL A 25 -2.65 -1.52 0.51
N VAL A 26 -2.74 -0.64 1.51
CA VAL A 26 -3.95 0.15 1.77
C VAL A 26 -3.66 1.63 1.62
N TYR A 27 -4.49 2.32 0.83
CA TYR A 27 -4.47 3.77 0.67
C TYR A 27 -5.31 4.41 1.77
N CYS A 28 -4.71 5.29 2.58
CA CYS A 28 -5.33 5.89 3.75
C CYS A 28 -5.26 7.42 3.74
N THR A 29 -6.12 8.06 4.54
CA THR A 29 -6.02 9.49 4.90
C THR A 29 -6.12 9.68 6.42
N TRP A 30 -5.95 10.92 6.90
CA TRP A 30 -5.99 11.22 8.33
C TRP A 30 -7.37 10.86 8.91
N GLY A 31 -7.38 10.38 10.15
CA GLY A 31 -8.58 10.37 10.97
C GLY A 31 -9.21 11.76 11.06
N ARG A 32 -10.53 11.82 11.29
CA ARG A 32 -11.25 13.10 11.51
C ARG A 32 -10.70 13.87 12.71
N GLU A 33 -10.15 13.16 13.70
CA GLU A 33 -9.59 13.71 14.92
C GLU A 33 -8.07 13.75 14.87
N ARG A 34 -7.46 14.79 15.44
CA ARG A 34 -6.00 14.92 15.50
C ARG A 34 -5.43 13.80 16.36
N GLY A 35 -4.60 12.95 15.77
CA GLY A 35 -4.05 11.76 16.42
C GLY A 35 -4.96 10.53 16.38
N GLY A 36 -6.11 10.61 15.70
CA GLY A 36 -6.96 9.45 15.43
C GLY A 36 -6.32 8.48 14.43
N PRO A 37 -6.85 7.25 14.33
CA PRO A 37 -6.31 6.24 13.43
C PRO A 37 -6.44 6.68 11.97
N LEU A 38 -5.55 6.17 11.13
CA LEU A 38 -5.63 6.35 9.68
C LEU A 38 -6.93 5.73 9.15
N LEU A 39 -7.61 6.45 8.26
CA LEU A 39 -8.85 6.00 7.64
C LEU A 39 -8.54 5.33 6.30
N PRO A 40 -8.84 4.02 6.15
CA PRO A 40 -8.62 3.31 4.91
C PRO A 40 -9.65 3.76 3.85
N LEU A 41 -9.16 4.06 2.65
CA LEU A 41 -9.96 4.58 1.55
C LEU A 41 -10.05 3.59 0.38
N ALA A 42 -8.99 2.82 0.15
CA ALA A 42 -8.95 1.77 -0.86
C ALA A 42 -7.88 0.71 -0.50
N SER A 43 -8.07 -0.52 -0.97
CA SER A 43 -7.08 -1.60 -0.87
C SER A 43 -6.59 -2.05 -2.24
N PHE A 44 -5.34 -2.48 -2.26
CA PHE A 44 -4.70 -3.20 -3.34
C PHE A 44 -4.30 -4.56 -2.79
N GLU A 45 -4.72 -5.62 -3.45
CA GLU A 45 -4.45 -7.00 -3.05
C GLU A 45 -3.79 -7.72 -4.21
N TRP A 46 -2.68 -8.41 -3.97
CA TRP A 46 -1.96 -9.13 -5.00
C TRP A 46 -1.96 -10.63 -4.69
N SER A 47 -2.29 -11.42 -5.71
CA SER A 47 -2.06 -12.86 -5.76
C SER A 47 -1.46 -13.27 -7.10
N PRO A 48 -0.72 -14.40 -7.17
CA PRO A 48 -0.16 -14.87 -8.43
C PRO A 48 -1.23 -15.29 -9.44
N GLU A 49 -2.40 -15.76 -8.99
CA GLU A 49 -3.50 -16.19 -9.88
C GLU A 49 -4.35 -15.01 -10.36
N GLY A 50 -4.59 -14.03 -9.48
CA GLY A 50 -5.51 -12.93 -9.71
C GLY A 50 -4.85 -11.62 -10.14
N GLY A 51 -3.51 -11.54 -10.04
CA GLY A 51 -2.79 -10.29 -10.20
C GLY A 51 -3.17 -9.29 -9.10
N VAL A 52 -3.03 -7.99 -9.41
CA VAL A 52 -3.42 -6.92 -8.49
C VAL A 52 -4.91 -6.62 -8.64
N GLN A 53 -5.65 -6.77 -7.56
CA GLN A 53 -7.05 -6.40 -7.41
C GLN A 53 -7.15 -5.09 -6.62
N PHE A 54 -8.12 -4.25 -6.99
CA PHE A 54 -8.33 -2.94 -6.39
C PHE A 54 -9.76 -2.81 -5.87
N THR A 55 -9.89 -2.48 -4.59
CA THR A 55 -11.19 -2.30 -3.92
C THR A 55 -11.27 -0.90 -3.33
N VAL A 56 -12.35 -0.18 -3.63
CA VAL A 56 -12.62 1.13 -3.01
C VAL A 56 -13.42 0.90 -1.74
N LEU A 57 -12.90 1.37 -0.61
CA LEU A 57 -13.52 1.24 0.72
C LEU A 57 -14.38 2.47 1.08
N ASP A 58 -13.94 3.65 0.63
CA ASP A 58 -14.70 4.92 0.70
C ASP A 58 -14.81 5.48 -0.72
N TYR A 59 -16.01 5.45 -1.29
CA TYR A 59 -16.22 5.84 -2.69
C TYR A 59 -15.93 7.32 -2.96
N GLU A 60 -16.27 8.20 -2.01
CA GLU A 60 -16.09 9.64 -2.18
C GLU A 60 -14.61 10.03 -2.17
N ARG A 61 -13.83 9.39 -1.30
CA ARG A 61 -12.44 9.79 -1.01
C ARG A 61 -11.39 8.87 -1.64
N GLY A 62 -11.71 7.59 -1.83
CA GLY A 62 -10.78 6.55 -2.29
C GLY A 62 -10.68 6.38 -3.80
N ARG A 63 -11.60 6.98 -4.57
CA ARG A 63 -11.61 6.88 -6.04
C ARG A 63 -10.33 7.39 -6.71
N SER A 64 -9.61 8.32 -6.08
CA SER A 64 -8.35 8.85 -6.59
C SER A 64 -7.27 7.78 -6.71
N ALA A 65 -7.30 6.76 -5.83
CA ALA A 65 -6.36 5.64 -5.88
C ALA A 65 -6.53 4.77 -7.12
N ARG A 66 -7.68 4.83 -7.80
CA ARG A 66 -7.92 4.09 -9.04
C ARG A 66 -6.94 4.48 -10.15
N ARG A 67 -6.41 5.72 -10.13
CA ARG A 67 -5.44 6.16 -11.14
C ARG A 67 -4.21 5.26 -11.20
N PHE A 68 -3.74 4.73 -10.07
CA PHE A 68 -2.58 3.84 -10.03
C PHE A 68 -2.81 2.53 -10.78
N MET A 69 -4.05 2.07 -10.88
CA MET A 69 -4.40 0.89 -11.67
C MET A 69 -4.33 1.14 -13.19
N THR A 70 -4.36 2.40 -13.63
CA THR A 70 -4.36 2.76 -15.05
C THR A 70 -3.02 3.37 -15.48
N GLU A 71 -2.46 4.23 -14.64
CA GLU A 71 -1.24 5.01 -14.89
C GLU A 71 0.02 4.39 -14.29
N GLY A 72 -0.14 3.40 -13.40
CA GLY A 72 0.96 2.81 -12.64
C GLY A 72 1.40 3.67 -11.45
N ALA A 73 2.41 3.18 -10.73
CA ALA A 73 3.00 3.84 -9.58
C ALA A 73 4.48 4.14 -9.84
N MET A 74 4.92 5.36 -9.53
CA MET A 74 6.33 5.73 -9.67
C MET A 74 7.17 4.92 -8.68
N PHE A 75 8.08 4.10 -9.19
CA PHE A 75 9.01 3.32 -8.40
C PHE A 75 10.34 4.06 -8.30
N GLU A 76 10.44 4.96 -7.31
CA GLU A 76 11.56 5.90 -7.20
C GLU A 76 12.94 5.23 -7.19
N ARG A 77 13.07 4.08 -6.49
CA ARG A 77 14.32 3.30 -6.42
C ARG A 77 14.81 2.84 -7.79
N GLU A 78 13.89 2.51 -8.69
CA GLU A 78 14.21 2.05 -10.05
C GLU A 78 14.01 3.16 -11.10
N ARG A 79 13.62 4.37 -10.68
CA ARG A 79 13.38 5.55 -11.53
C ARG A 79 12.45 5.26 -12.73
N ARG A 80 11.43 4.45 -12.52
CA ARG A 80 10.46 4.06 -13.56
C ARG A 80 9.06 3.92 -13.00
N VAL A 81 8.07 3.87 -13.88
CA VAL A 81 6.70 3.52 -13.50
C VAL A 81 6.58 1.99 -13.43
N ALA A 82 5.99 1.49 -12.34
CA ALA A 82 5.58 0.10 -12.20
C ALA A 82 4.10 -0.02 -12.54
N MET A 83 3.73 -1.00 -13.36
CA MET A 83 2.35 -1.27 -13.77
C MET A 83 1.72 -2.38 -12.92
N PRO A 84 0.39 -2.42 -12.72
CA PRO A 84 -0.28 -3.46 -11.92
C PRO A 84 0.04 -4.89 -12.36
N GLY A 85 0.27 -5.12 -13.66
CA GLY A 85 0.68 -6.42 -14.19
C GLY A 85 2.03 -6.94 -13.68
N GLU A 86 2.85 -6.06 -13.09
CA GLU A 86 4.13 -6.45 -12.46
C GLU A 86 3.95 -6.92 -11.01
N GLY A 87 2.72 -6.96 -10.50
CA GLY A 87 2.35 -7.58 -9.24
C GLY A 87 3.16 -7.03 -8.04
N PRO A 88 4.05 -7.81 -7.42
CA PRO A 88 4.79 -7.37 -6.23
C PRO A 88 5.63 -6.11 -6.45
N VAL A 89 6.11 -5.88 -7.68
CA VAL A 89 6.87 -4.66 -8.01
C VAL A 89 5.98 -3.43 -7.89
N PHE A 90 4.77 -3.49 -8.44
CA PHE A 90 3.79 -2.41 -8.34
C PHE A 90 3.38 -2.16 -6.88
N MET A 91 3.14 -3.24 -6.13
CA MET A 91 2.81 -3.15 -4.71
C MET A 91 3.92 -2.44 -3.91
N ARG A 92 5.21 -2.74 -4.18
CA ARG A 92 6.34 -1.99 -3.59
C ARG A 92 6.40 -0.53 -4.03
N ALA A 93 6.09 -0.24 -5.30
CA ALA A 93 6.08 1.13 -5.82
C ALA A 93 5.02 1.99 -5.13
N LEU A 94 3.82 1.44 -4.85
CA LEU A 94 2.77 2.13 -4.08
C LEU A 94 3.26 2.58 -2.70
N LEU A 95 3.96 1.69 -1.98
CA LEU A 95 4.53 2.00 -0.66
C LEU A 95 5.54 3.16 -0.71
N GLY A 96 6.27 3.31 -1.84
CA GLY A 96 7.16 4.45 -2.06
C GLY A 96 6.42 5.78 -2.29
N HIS A 97 5.19 5.75 -2.79
CA HIS A 97 4.44 6.96 -3.15
C HIS A 97 3.77 7.68 -1.97
N GLY A 98 3.73 7.04 -0.79
CA GLY A 98 3.09 7.57 0.42
C GLY A 98 3.70 8.86 0.99
N ASN A 99 4.84 9.32 0.47
CA ASN A 99 5.55 10.50 0.99
C ASN A 99 5.34 11.79 0.18
N SER A 100 4.62 11.77 -0.94
CA SER A 100 4.55 12.93 -1.86
C SER A 100 3.35 13.85 -1.66
N SER A 101 2.37 13.52 -0.81
CA SER A 101 1.20 14.38 -0.54
C SER A 101 0.79 14.29 0.93
N SER A 102 0.83 15.42 1.64
CA SER A 102 0.70 15.55 3.11
C SER A 102 -0.61 15.04 3.75
N TYR A 103 -1.51 14.43 2.97
CA TYR A 103 -2.86 14.03 3.37
C TYR A 103 -3.19 12.56 3.10
N TYR A 104 -2.35 11.83 2.36
CA TYR A 104 -2.62 10.45 1.98
C TYR A 104 -1.37 9.59 2.05
N TRP A 105 -1.52 8.32 2.45
CA TRP A 105 -0.42 7.36 2.55
C TRP A 105 -0.82 6.00 2.00
N PHE A 106 0.20 5.22 1.67
CA PHE A 106 0.08 3.79 1.42
C PHE A 106 0.70 3.03 2.58
N LEU A 107 -0.06 2.10 3.16
CA LEU A 107 0.39 1.26 4.26
C LEU A 107 0.52 -0.17 3.78
N ASP A 108 1.57 -0.85 4.23
CA ASP A 108 1.67 -2.29 4.05
C ASP A 108 0.78 -2.98 5.07
N LYS A 109 -0.14 -3.81 4.56
CA LYS A 109 -1.04 -4.65 5.36
C LYS A 109 -0.91 -6.11 4.98
N THR A 110 0.16 -6.46 4.26
CA THR A 110 0.53 -7.84 3.98
C THR A 110 0.41 -8.62 5.30
N PRO A 111 -0.52 -9.58 5.42
CA PRO A 111 -0.63 -10.36 6.63
C PRO A 111 0.76 -10.94 6.87
N GLY A 112 1.32 -10.65 8.04
CA GLY A 112 2.59 -11.22 8.41
C GLY A 112 2.48 -12.71 8.16
N ALA A 113 3.41 -13.29 7.39
CA ALA A 113 3.73 -14.68 7.59
C ALA A 113 3.88 -14.79 9.11
N GLU A 114 2.97 -15.53 9.76
CA GLU A 114 3.17 -15.85 11.16
C GLU A 114 4.63 -16.29 11.23
N ALA A 115 5.40 -15.58 12.06
CA ALA A 115 6.61 -16.17 12.55
C ALA A 115 6.12 -17.46 13.21
N ASP A 116 6.26 -18.56 12.49
CA ASP A 116 6.14 -19.92 12.97
C ASP A 116 6.83 -19.93 14.35
N GLN A 117 6.02 -19.97 15.40
CA GLN A 117 6.42 -20.16 16.78
C GLN A 117 5.80 -21.47 17.25
#